data_AF-A0A2A4QYK1-F1
#
_entry.id   AF-A0A2A4QYK1-F1
#
_cell.length_a   1.000
_cell.length_b   1.000
_cell.length_c   1.000
_cell.angle_alpha   90.00
_cell.angle_beta   90.00
_cell.angle_gamma   90.00
#
_symmetry.space_group_name_H-M   'P 1'
#
loop_
_entity.id
_entity.type
_entity.pdbx_description
1 polymer ?
#
loop_
_entity_poly.entity_id
_entity_poly.type
_entity_poly.pdbx_seq_one_letter_code
_entity_poly.pdbx_strand_id
1 'polypeptide(L)'
;TDGDGVPDNVDLDDDNDGILDTVEEATATNGGDTDGDGIPDSLDLDSDNDGILDIEESNNGGTDADGDGTVDGPYGDNGFADELETEVDSGIPNDTPVDTDGDDIPDFQDVDSDNDGISDLVEGGSNPELDTDNDGMIDASIIDLDKDGIIDVVDPTIDGSSPATTPDTDGEGVDDYRDLDSDNDGLNDIDETDLVDEDQDGQVDVQGDLADNSNLPDEDEDGIADYLEPNNPSLTPILDSDGDGVVDGDDSDGDGIVDDVDDLPGEFGDGPTEVAGETSIANSFTPNDDGTNDTFVIPNLELKAPNFSMEIRNRYGNIVYEYQHDGDKTKTPRWWDGYSSGRMTIQGTEKVPVGTYFYVLKYNDGKTEDATGWIYLNR
;
A
#
# COMPACT_ATOMS: atom_id res chain seq x y z
N THR A 1 -32.30 4.16 17.54
CA THR A 1 -32.31 5.21 18.56
C THR A 1 -31.94 6.59 17.98
N ASP A 2 -31.31 6.66 16.82
CA ASP A 2 -31.50 7.51 15.63
C ASP A 2 -32.79 8.38 15.37
N GLY A 3 -34.02 7.95 15.68
CA GLY A 3 -35.25 8.70 15.42
C GLY A 3 -36.02 8.42 14.11
N ASP A 4 -35.73 7.35 13.38
CA ASP A 4 -36.45 6.90 12.17
C ASP A 4 -37.90 6.43 12.44
N GLY A 5 -38.19 5.98 13.67
CA GLY A 5 -39.47 5.43 14.10
C GLY A 5 -39.52 3.91 14.31
N VAL A 6 -38.43 3.20 14.07
CA VAL A 6 -38.20 1.80 14.45
C VAL A 6 -37.54 1.76 15.85
N PRO A 7 -37.96 0.84 16.75
CA PRO A 7 -37.33 0.72 18.07
C PRO A 7 -36.13 -0.21 18.03
N ASP A 8 -35.06 0.20 18.69
CA ASP A 8 -33.72 -0.43 18.66
C ASP A 8 -33.75 -1.97 18.68
N ASN A 9 -34.55 -2.52 19.60
CA ASN A 9 -34.63 -3.96 19.78
C ASN A 9 -35.22 -4.78 18.58
N VAL A 10 -35.65 -4.11 17.52
CA VAL A 10 -36.07 -4.69 16.22
C VAL A 10 -35.49 -3.93 15.03
N ASP A 11 -34.70 -2.90 15.28
CA ASP A 11 -33.94 -2.22 14.25
C ASP A 11 -32.89 -3.16 13.69
N LEU A 12 -32.37 -2.82 12.52
CA LEU A 12 -31.23 -3.52 11.92
C LEU A 12 -29.96 -2.66 11.89
N ASP A 13 -30.11 -1.37 12.14
CA ASP A 13 -29.10 -0.31 12.06
C ASP A 13 -29.55 0.75 13.10
N ASP A 14 -29.02 0.66 14.32
CA ASP A 14 -29.56 1.32 15.51
C ASP A 14 -29.22 2.84 15.58
N ASP A 15 -28.22 3.30 14.83
CA ASP A 15 -27.76 4.70 14.71
C ASP A 15 -27.91 5.30 13.29
N ASN A 16 -28.19 4.49 12.26
CA ASN A 16 -28.33 4.86 10.85
C ASN A 16 -27.04 5.36 10.19
N ASP A 17 -25.87 4.88 10.59
CA ASP A 17 -24.61 5.14 9.88
C ASP A 17 -24.52 4.39 8.52
N GLY A 18 -25.44 3.45 8.27
CA GLY A 18 -25.52 2.64 7.06
C GLY A 18 -24.82 1.28 7.15
N ILE A 19 -24.33 0.94 8.32
CA ILE A 19 -23.81 -0.36 8.70
C ILE A 19 -24.92 -1.09 9.48
N LEU A 20 -24.87 -2.42 9.53
CA LEU A 20 -25.88 -3.18 10.28
C LEU A 20 -25.31 -3.55 11.64
N ASP A 21 -26.12 -3.56 12.70
CA ASP A 21 -25.68 -3.98 14.06
C ASP A 21 -24.98 -5.34 14.06
N THR A 22 -25.41 -6.21 13.13
CA THR A 22 -24.87 -7.57 13.00
C THR A 22 -23.52 -7.67 12.29
N VAL A 23 -23.16 -6.64 11.52
CA VAL A 23 -21.85 -6.47 10.88
C VAL A 23 -20.89 -5.91 11.92
N GLU A 24 -21.26 -4.83 12.61
CA GLU A 24 -20.46 -4.19 13.65
C GLU A 24 -20.18 -5.18 14.80
N GLU A 25 -21.20 -5.86 15.35
CA GLU A 25 -20.98 -6.86 16.43
C GLU A 25 -20.10 -8.06 15.98
N ALA A 26 -19.95 -8.31 14.68
CA ALA A 26 -19.22 -9.48 14.19
C ALA A 26 -17.70 -9.31 14.27
N THR A 27 -17.20 -8.10 14.07
CA THR A 27 -15.77 -7.73 13.98
C THR A 27 -15.31 -6.96 15.22
N ALA A 28 -16.24 -6.26 15.88
CA ALA A 28 -15.96 -5.41 17.02
C ALA A 28 -15.10 -6.07 18.11
N THR A 29 -14.12 -5.29 18.58
CA THR A 29 -13.34 -5.68 19.75
C THR A 29 -14.11 -5.32 21.04
N ASN A 30 -13.48 -5.55 22.20
CA ASN A 30 -13.98 -5.10 23.52
C ASN A 30 -15.43 -5.51 23.94
N GLY A 31 -16.08 -6.37 23.17
CA GLY A 31 -17.44 -6.84 23.41
C GLY A 31 -18.52 -6.07 22.64
N GLY A 32 -18.19 -5.49 21.47
CA GLY A 32 -19.08 -4.65 20.67
C GLY A 32 -18.98 -3.18 21.08
N ASP A 33 -17.76 -2.66 21.28
CA ASP A 33 -17.43 -1.34 21.84
C ASP A 33 -15.95 -1.08 21.52
N THR A 34 -15.63 -0.91 20.23
CA THR A 34 -14.30 -1.07 19.63
C THR A 34 -13.26 -0.18 20.29
N ASP A 35 -13.52 1.13 20.42
CA ASP A 35 -12.66 2.09 21.12
C ASP A 35 -12.73 1.97 22.67
N GLY A 36 -13.79 1.35 23.20
CA GLY A 36 -13.98 1.11 24.62
C GLY A 36 -14.46 2.33 25.43
N ASP A 37 -15.07 3.33 24.80
CA ASP A 37 -15.63 4.51 25.46
C ASP A 37 -16.91 4.20 26.26
N GLY A 38 -17.56 3.06 25.96
CA GLY A 38 -18.77 2.56 26.59
C GLY A 38 -20.08 2.84 25.85
N ILE A 39 -20.02 3.40 24.65
CA ILE A 39 -21.03 3.41 23.60
C ILE A 39 -20.75 2.17 22.73
N PRO A 40 -21.71 1.24 22.59
CA PRO A 40 -21.51 0.10 21.69
C PRO A 40 -21.50 0.55 20.24
N ASP A 41 -20.66 -0.06 19.39
CA ASP A 41 -20.51 0.26 17.94
C ASP A 41 -21.87 0.50 17.25
N SER A 42 -22.87 -0.36 17.49
CA SER A 42 -24.28 -0.19 17.00
C SER A 42 -25.02 1.09 17.39
N LEU A 43 -24.37 1.98 18.12
CA LEU A 43 -24.87 3.27 18.59
C LEU A 43 -23.80 4.36 18.51
N ASP A 44 -22.69 4.09 17.83
CA ASP A 44 -21.47 4.87 17.74
C ASP A 44 -21.27 5.24 16.26
N LEU A 45 -20.99 6.52 15.97
CA LEU A 45 -20.83 7.00 14.60
C LEU A 45 -19.34 7.14 14.19
N ASP A 46 -18.42 6.75 15.08
CA ASP A 46 -16.96 6.85 14.96
C ASP A 46 -16.36 5.71 15.85
N SER A 47 -16.54 4.47 15.42
CA SER A 47 -16.42 3.24 16.23
C SER A 47 -15.00 2.95 16.76
N ASP A 48 -13.97 3.39 16.06
CA ASP A 48 -12.56 3.37 16.52
C ASP A 48 -12.07 4.73 17.04
N ASN A 49 -12.88 5.79 16.89
CA ASN A 49 -12.69 7.12 17.47
C ASN A 49 -11.38 7.77 16.98
N ASP A 50 -11.07 7.61 15.71
CA ASP A 50 -9.95 8.25 15.01
C ASP A 50 -10.34 9.65 14.45
N GLY A 51 -11.65 9.91 14.37
CA GLY A 51 -12.30 11.15 13.94
C GLY A 51 -12.75 11.18 12.48
N ILE A 52 -12.50 10.13 11.70
CA ILE A 52 -13.28 9.79 10.50
C ILE A 52 -14.63 9.20 11.00
N LEU A 53 -15.65 9.11 10.15
CA LEU A 53 -16.96 8.63 10.56
C LEU A 53 -17.24 7.30 9.88
N ASP A 54 -17.92 6.38 10.57
CA ASP A 54 -18.21 5.03 10.09
C ASP A 54 -18.90 5.01 8.71
N ILE A 55 -19.77 6.00 8.46
CA ILE A 55 -20.45 6.19 7.18
C ILE A 55 -19.48 6.50 6.02
N GLU A 56 -18.39 7.21 6.28
CA GLU A 56 -17.35 7.57 5.31
C GLU A 56 -16.41 6.39 5.09
N GLU A 57 -15.93 5.78 6.17
CA GLU A 57 -14.98 4.67 6.14
C GLU A 57 -15.59 3.44 5.50
N SER A 58 -16.82 3.09 5.87
CA SER A 58 -17.49 1.91 5.31
C SER A 58 -17.69 1.97 3.80
N ASN A 59 -17.59 3.16 3.17
CA ASN A 59 -17.73 3.41 1.74
C ASN A 59 -18.99 2.73 1.14
N ASN A 60 -20.05 2.63 1.94
CA ASN A 60 -21.25 1.87 1.62
C ASN A 60 -22.15 2.57 0.57
N GLY A 61 -21.81 3.82 0.20
CA GLY A 61 -22.50 4.64 -0.79
C GLY A 61 -23.77 5.33 -0.27
N GLY A 62 -23.96 5.37 1.04
CA GLY A 62 -25.02 6.09 1.72
C GLY A 62 -24.90 7.60 1.50
N THR A 63 -26.04 8.27 1.38
CA THR A 63 -26.07 9.72 1.21
C THR A 63 -26.13 10.39 2.57
N ASP A 64 -25.11 11.13 2.99
CA ASP A 64 -25.21 12.08 4.12
C ASP A 64 -25.16 13.53 3.59
N ALA A 65 -26.32 14.13 3.32
CA ALA A 65 -26.35 15.46 2.71
C ALA A 65 -26.23 16.61 3.71
N ASP A 66 -26.49 16.40 5.00
CA ASP A 66 -26.32 17.42 6.04
C ASP A 66 -25.07 17.23 6.90
N GLY A 67 -24.32 16.15 6.69
CA GLY A 67 -23.02 15.88 7.30
C GLY A 67 -23.16 15.59 8.78
N ASP A 68 -24.20 14.85 9.18
CA ASP A 68 -24.46 14.53 10.59
C ASP A 68 -24.01 13.13 11.00
N GLY A 69 -23.31 12.41 10.12
CA GLY A 69 -22.81 11.07 10.37
C GLY A 69 -23.83 9.97 10.10
N THR A 70 -25.05 10.33 9.69
CA THR A 70 -26.12 9.35 9.42
C THR A 70 -26.56 9.38 7.95
N VAL A 71 -26.92 8.21 7.43
CA VAL A 71 -27.46 8.06 6.08
C VAL A 71 -28.82 8.73 6.00
N ASP A 72 -29.00 9.69 5.10
CA ASP A 72 -30.28 10.30 4.78
C ASP A 72 -31.32 9.24 4.39
N GLY A 73 -32.41 9.18 5.16
CA GLY A 73 -33.54 8.32 4.83
C GLY A 73 -34.12 8.55 3.41
N PRO A 74 -35.02 7.66 2.95
CA PRO A 74 -36.01 7.02 3.80
C PRO A 74 -35.57 5.68 4.41
N TYR A 75 -36.11 5.40 5.59
CA TYR A 75 -35.96 4.12 6.29
C TYR A 75 -37.24 3.28 6.20
N GLY A 76 -37.06 1.97 6.08
CA GLY A 76 -38.11 0.98 5.96
C GLY A 76 -38.78 0.58 7.27
N ASP A 77 -39.57 -0.50 7.24
CA ASP A 77 -40.14 -1.13 8.46
C ASP A 77 -39.04 -1.83 9.31
N ASN A 78 -37.84 -1.99 8.78
CA ASN A 78 -36.65 -2.62 9.37
C ASN A 78 -35.56 -1.64 9.81
N GLY A 79 -35.78 -0.33 9.63
CA GLY A 79 -34.90 0.77 10.06
C GLY A 79 -33.64 0.98 9.22
N PHE A 80 -33.12 -0.06 8.59
CA PHE A 80 -32.04 0.10 7.59
C PHE A 80 -32.47 0.97 6.39
N ALA A 81 -31.55 1.81 5.90
CA ALA A 81 -31.81 2.77 4.83
C ALA A 81 -32.22 2.11 3.50
N ASP A 82 -33.35 2.55 2.91
CA ASP A 82 -33.94 1.97 1.70
C ASP A 82 -32.95 1.95 0.50
N GLU A 83 -32.02 2.91 0.45
CA GLU A 83 -31.07 3.04 -0.66
C GLU A 83 -29.89 2.07 -0.58
N LEU A 84 -29.55 1.63 0.63
CA LEU A 84 -28.50 0.65 0.90
C LEU A 84 -29.01 -0.79 0.77
N GLU A 85 -30.30 -0.99 0.55
CA GLU A 85 -30.90 -2.31 0.39
C GLU A 85 -30.95 -2.83 -1.05
N THR A 86 -30.80 -4.14 -1.21
CA THR A 86 -31.00 -4.83 -2.51
C THR A 86 -32.42 -4.67 -3.06
N GLU A 87 -33.40 -4.63 -2.16
CA GLU A 87 -34.77 -4.22 -2.40
C GLU A 87 -35.30 -3.60 -1.11
N VAL A 88 -36.11 -2.56 -1.19
CA VAL A 88 -36.76 -1.91 -0.04
C VAL A 88 -37.39 -2.93 0.92
N ASP A 89 -37.11 -2.78 2.22
CA ASP A 89 -37.51 -3.64 3.35
C ASP A 89 -36.95 -5.09 3.28
N SER A 90 -35.80 -5.31 2.64
CA SER A 90 -35.19 -6.64 2.53
C SER A 90 -34.32 -7.02 3.73
N GLY A 91 -33.72 -6.02 4.40
CA GLY A 91 -32.66 -6.17 5.39
C GLY A 91 -31.41 -6.82 4.82
N ILE A 92 -31.15 -6.63 3.52
CA ILE A 92 -29.99 -7.19 2.82
C ILE A 92 -29.24 -6.03 2.17
N PRO A 93 -28.03 -5.69 2.64
CA PRO A 93 -27.19 -4.63 2.09
C PRO A 93 -26.81 -4.87 0.63
N ASN A 94 -26.61 -3.78 -0.10
CA ASN A 94 -26.12 -3.74 -1.47
C ASN A 94 -24.63 -4.01 -1.57
N ASP A 95 -23.89 -3.63 -0.53
CA ASP A 95 -22.46 -3.79 -0.42
C ASP A 95 -22.05 -4.33 0.96
N THR A 96 -20.77 -4.61 1.11
CA THR A 96 -20.13 -4.85 2.41
C THR A 96 -19.25 -3.65 2.73
N PRO A 97 -19.07 -3.29 4.01
CA PRO A 97 -18.02 -2.35 4.40
C PRO A 97 -16.68 -2.76 3.80
N VAL A 98 -15.88 -1.76 3.46
CA VAL A 98 -14.51 -1.95 2.99
C VAL A 98 -13.62 -2.44 4.15
N ASP A 99 -12.56 -3.13 3.76
CA ASP A 99 -11.51 -3.76 4.56
C ASP A 99 -10.30 -3.65 3.64
N THR A 100 -9.56 -2.55 3.81
CA THR A 100 -8.56 -2.05 2.86
C THR A 100 -7.31 -2.93 2.86
N ASP A 101 -6.74 -3.22 4.03
CA ASP A 101 -5.55 -4.09 4.17
C ASP A 101 -5.87 -5.61 4.08
N GLY A 102 -7.14 -6.01 4.21
CA GLY A 102 -7.59 -7.38 4.11
C GLY A 102 -7.34 -8.25 5.34
N ASP A 103 -7.21 -7.67 6.54
CA ASP A 103 -6.92 -8.38 7.78
C ASP A 103 -8.17 -9.01 8.47
N ASP A 104 -9.36 -8.83 7.88
CA ASP A 104 -10.69 -9.15 8.38
C ASP A 104 -11.26 -8.15 9.43
N ILE A 105 -10.64 -6.98 9.63
CA ILE A 105 -11.17 -5.81 10.35
C ILE A 105 -11.60 -4.76 9.30
N PRO A 106 -12.89 -4.37 9.26
CA PRO A 106 -13.32 -3.32 8.35
C PRO A 106 -12.78 -1.94 8.77
N ASP A 107 -12.53 -1.07 7.78
CA ASP A 107 -11.94 0.27 7.97
C ASP A 107 -12.56 1.05 9.13
N PHE A 108 -13.89 1.10 9.24
CA PHE A 108 -14.60 1.81 10.33
C PHE A 108 -14.38 1.28 11.77
N GLN A 109 -13.57 0.23 11.93
CA GLN A 109 -13.17 -0.34 13.22
C GLN A 109 -11.66 -0.53 13.33
N ASP A 110 -10.91 0.02 12.37
CA ASP A 110 -9.48 -0.07 12.28
C ASP A 110 -8.86 1.31 12.45
N VAL A 111 -7.73 1.39 13.16
CA VAL A 111 -7.08 2.68 13.45
C VAL A 111 -5.97 3.03 12.45
N ASP A 112 -5.81 2.18 11.44
CA ASP A 112 -4.72 2.12 10.45
C ASP A 112 -5.20 1.21 9.30
N SER A 113 -6.12 1.75 8.47
CA SER A 113 -6.97 0.98 7.54
C SER A 113 -6.19 0.31 6.40
N ASP A 114 -5.07 0.88 5.96
CA ASP A 114 -4.16 0.27 5.00
C ASP A 114 -2.97 -0.45 5.66
N ASN A 115 -2.85 -0.35 6.99
CA ASN A 115 -1.85 -1.00 7.83
C ASN A 115 -0.43 -0.64 7.41
N ASP A 116 -0.22 0.57 6.91
CA ASP A 116 1.09 1.13 6.58
C ASP A 116 1.85 1.62 7.86
N GLY A 117 1.14 1.72 8.98
CA GLY A 117 1.70 2.09 10.27
C GLY A 117 1.69 3.59 10.55
N ILE A 118 1.10 4.43 9.70
CA ILE A 118 0.56 5.73 10.06
C ILE A 118 -0.91 5.49 10.44
N SER A 119 -1.46 6.29 11.37
CA SER A 119 -2.83 6.05 11.83
C SER A 119 -3.83 6.86 11.01
N ASP A 120 -5.04 6.33 10.84
CA ASP A 120 -6.17 6.98 10.16
C ASP A 120 -6.51 8.35 10.80
N LEU A 121 -6.32 8.50 12.11
CA LEU A 121 -6.43 9.80 12.80
C LEU A 121 -5.51 10.87 12.20
N VAL A 122 -4.30 10.49 11.82
CA VAL A 122 -3.31 11.39 11.21
C VAL A 122 -3.65 11.61 9.75
N GLU A 123 -3.87 10.54 9.00
CA GLU A 123 -4.09 10.57 7.55
C GLU A 123 -5.44 11.14 7.16
N GLY A 124 -6.50 10.83 7.90
CA GLY A 124 -7.79 11.49 7.84
C GLY A 124 -7.71 13.00 8.08
N GLY A 125 -6.58 13.52 8.55
CA GLY A 125 -6.34 14.95 8.76
C GLY A 125 -6.96 15.46 10.07
N SER A 126 -7.27 14.55 10.98
CA SER A 126 -7.59 14.86 12.36
C SER A 126 -6.38 15.51 13.06
N ASN A 127 -6.59 16.17 14.20
CA ASN A 127 -5.49 16.87 14.87
C ASN A 127 -4.67 15.88 15.72
N PRO A 128 -3.40 15.58 15.40
CA PRO A 128 -2.65 14.55 16.11
C PRO A 128 -2.27 14.94 17.55
N GLU A 129 -2.52 16.19 18.00
CA GLU A 129 -2.40 16.53 19.43
C GLU A 129 -3.54 15.94 20.28
N LEU A 130 -4.55 15.32 19.66
CA LEU A 130 -5.70 14.70 20.31
C LEU A 130 -5.43 13.27 20.78
N ASP A 131 -4.50 12.57 20.15
CA ASP A 131 -3.96 11.29 20.60
C ASP A 131 -2.66 11.55 21.39
N THR A 132 -2.64 11.25 22.71
CA THR A 132 -1.44 11.49 23.55
C THR A 132 -0.73 10.24 24.03
N ASP A 133 -1.31 9.06 23.84
CA ASP A 133 -0.68 7.77 24.07
C ASP A 133 -0.30 7.00 22.80
N ASN A 134 -0.59 7.58 21.63
CA ASN A 134 -0.17 7.16 20.31
C ASN A 134 -0.72 5.77 20.00
N ASP A 135 -2.03 5.61 20.20
CA ASP A 135 -2.75 4.37 19.91
C ASP A 135 -3.74 4.50 18.75
N GLY A 136 -3.67 5.60 17.99
CA GLY A 136 -4.49 5.84 16.80
C GLY A 136 -5.87 6.41 17.15
N MET A 137 -6.24 6.41 18.43
CA MET A 137 -7.55 6.86 18.88
C MET A 137 -7.46 8.23 19.53
N ILE A 138 -8.52 9.03 19.39
CA ILE A 138 -8.62 10.27 20.13
C ILE A 138 -8.87 9.99 21.62
N ASP A 139 -8.02 10.55 22.48
CA ASP A 139 -8.07 10.36 23.93
C ASP A 139 -9.48 10.58 24.55
N ALA A 140 -10.06 9.54 25.16
CA ALA A 140 -11.35 9.55 25.89
C ALA A 140 -11.46 10.54 27.07
N SER A 141 -10.42 11.34 27.33
CA SER A 141 -10.48 12.48 28.26
C SER A 141 -11.18 13.71 27.69
N ILE A 142 -11.47 13.69 26.38
CA ILE A 142 -12.32 14.63 25.65
C ILE A 142 -13.81 14.34 25.98
N ILE A 143 -14.69 15.30 25.68
CA ILE A 143 -16.11 15.22 26.04
C ILE A 143 -16.87 14.82 24.79
N ASP A 144 -17.66 13.76 24.90
CA ASP A 144 -18.84 13.51 24.08
C ASP A 144 -20.08 14.00 24.87
N LEU A 145 -20.77 15.03 24.37
CA LEU A 145 -21.93 15.63 25.03
C LEU A 145 -23.26 14.95 24.67
N ASP A 146 -23.38 14.47 23.43
CA ASP A 146 -24.57 14.00 22.73
C ASP A 146 -24.82 12.52 22.92
N LYS A 147 -23.72 11.78 23.04
CA LYS A 147 -23.62 10.34 23.20
C LYS A 147 -23.95 9.58 21.93
N ASP A 148 -23.49 10.11 20.81
CA ASP A 148 -23.56 9.54 19.47
C ASP A 148 -22.20 9.03 18.98
N GLY A 149 -21.24 8.80 19.89
CA GLY A 149 -19.93 8.24 19.55
C GLY A 149 -18.88 9.30 19.25
N ILE A 150 -19.27 10.31 18.47
CA ILE A 150 -18.35 11.34 18.02
C ILE A 150 -18.00 12.30 19.16
N ILE A 151 -16.71 12.52 19.39
CA ILE A 151 -16.26 13.46 20.42
C ILE A 151 -16.47 14.93 20.01
N ASP A 152 -16.82 15.82 20.97
CA ASP A 152 -17.21 17.22 20.71
C ASP A 152 -16.21 18.03 19.84
N VAL A 153 -14.93 17.65 19.79
CA VAL A 153 -13.89 18.39 19.07
C VAL A 153 -13.90 18.11 17.56
N VAL A 154 -14.35 16.92 17.16
CA VAL A 154 -14.55 16.52 15.76
C VAL A 154 -16.01 16.33 15.37
N ASP A 155 -16.94 16.35 16.34
CA ASP A 155 -18.38 16.21 16.10
C ASP A 155 -18.98 17.29 15.15
N PRO A 156 -19.53 16.90 13.98
CA PRO A 156 -20.11 17.83 13.01
C PRO A 156 -21.42 18.50 13.48
N THR A 157 -22.13 17.88 14.43
CA THR A 157 -23.38 18.40 14.99
C THR A 157 -23.14 19.47 16.06
N ILE A 158 -21.88 19.60 16.53
CA ILE A 158 -21.43 20.60 17.50
C ILE A 158 -20.86 21.86 16.82
N ASP A 159 -21.36 23.04 17.23
CA ASP A 159 -21.03 24.34 16.60
C ASP A 159 -19.54 24.69 16.67
N GLY A 160 -18.86 24.57 15.53
CA GLY A 160 -17.46 24.98 15.34
C GLY A 160 -16.47 23.83 15.35
N SER A 161 -16.96 22.59 15.41
CA SER A 161 -16.22 21.35 15.21
C SER A 161 -16.50 20.80 13.80
N SER A 162 -15.65 19.89 13.34
CA SER A 162 -15.77 19.21 12.05
C SER A 162 -15.00 17.90 12.14
N PRO A 163 -15.48 16.83 11.49
CA PRO A 163 -14.79 15.55 11.45
C PRO A 163 -13.46 15.69 10.69
N ALA A 164 -12.75 14.57 10.61
CA ALA A 164 -11.61 14.39 9.72
C ALA A 164 -11.92 14.93 8.32
N THR A 165 -10.87 15.41 7.65
CA THR A 165 -10.99 16.03 6.33
C THR A 165 -10.86 15.06 5.18
N THR A 166 -10.40 13.83 5.45
CA THR A 166 -10.15 12.75 4.48
C THR A 166 -9.44 13.28 3.24
N PRO A 167 -8.19 13.77 3.40
CA PRO A 167 -7.39 14.23 2.27
C PRO A 167 -7.13 13.10 1.27
N ASP A 168 -6.88 13.53 0.04
CA ASP A 168 -6.51 12.74 -1.14
C ASP A 168 -5.37 13.58 -1.75
N THR A 169 -4.15 13.28 -1.32
CA THR A 169 -2.98 14.15 -1.47
C THR A 169 -2.51 14.23 -2.91
N ASP A 170 -2.54 13.11 -3.62
CA ASP A 170 -2.15 13.00 -5.02
C ASP A 170 -3.31 13.30 -6.01
N GLY A 171 -4.56 13.15 -5.57
CA GLY A 171 -5.77 13.41 -6.34
C GLY A 171 -6.26 12.25 -7.21
N GLU A 172 -5.91 11.00 -6.91
CA GLU A 172 -6.37 9.84 -7.67
C GLU A 172 -7.71 9.25 -7.20
N GLY A 173 -8.18 9.70 -6.03
CA GLY A 173 -9.49 9.38 -5.49
C GLY A 173 -9.52 8.14 -4.60
N VAL A 174 -8.36 7.77 -4.06
CA VAL A 174 -8.20 7.06 -2.79
C VAL A 174 -7.87 8.16 -1.75
N ASP A 175 -8.36 8.02 -0.53
CA ASP A 175 -8.04 8.98 0.53
C ASP A 175 -6.79 8.47 1.26
N ASP A 176 -5.97 9.38 1.78
CA ASP A 176 -4.64 9.09 2.34
C ASP A 176 -4.64 7.94 3.38
N TYR A 177 -5.69 7.80 4.20
CA TYR A 177 -5.81 6.73 5.22
C TYR A 177 -6.06 5.31 4.65
N ARG A 178 -6.11 5.19 3.33
CA ARG A 178 -6.33 3.92 2.61
C ARG A 178 -5.33 3.77 1.47
N ASP A 179 -4.33 4.62 1.42
CA ASP A 179 -3.38 4.75 0.33
C ASP A 179 -1.97 4.49 0.86
N LEU A 180 -1.31 3.45 0.32
CA LEU A 180 0.02 3.07 0.78
C LEU A 180 1.13 4.01 0.29
N ASP A 181 0.85 4.95 -0.63
CA ASP A 181 1.78 6.00 -1.10
C ASP A 181 0.98 7.28 -1.39
N SER A 182 0.62 8.01 -0.32
CA SER A 182 -0.30 9.15 -0.33
C SER A 182 0.08 10.28 -1.31
N ASP A 183 1.37 10.42 -1.66
CA ASP A 183 1.84 11.43 -2.59
C ASP A 183 2.23 10.90 -3.98
N ASN A 184 2.20 9.59 -4.14
CA ASN A 184 2.37 8.83 -5.36
C ASN A 184 3.76 9.05 -6.00
N ASP A 185 4.79 9.24 -5.16
CA ASP A 185 6.17 9.45 -5.57
C ASP A 185 6.96 8.14 -5.78
N GLY A 186 6.34 7.00 -5.52
CA GLY A 186 6.89 5.66 -5.64
C GLY A 186 7.77 5.29 -4.47
N LEU A 187 7.41 5.72 -3.26
CA LEU A 187 7.86 5.23 -1.97
C LEU A 187 6.62 5.10 -1.10
N ASN A 188 6.41 3.94 -0.50
CA ASN A 188 5.27 3.76 0.38
C ASN A 188 5.43 4.64 1.61
N ASP A 189 4.32 5.07 2.17
CA ASP A 189 4.26 5.98 3.30
C ASP A 189 5.08 5.43 4.49
N ILE A 190 4.97 4.13 4.78
CA ILE A 190 5.83 3.43 5.76
C ILE A 190 7.34 3.61 5.54
N ASP A 191 7.82 3.62 4.28
CA ASP A 191 9.23 3.77 3.92
C ASP A 191 9.74 5.21 4.16
N GLU A 192 8.81 6.14 4.31
CA GLU A 192 9.04 7.54 4.66
C GLU A 192 8.90 7.82 6.16
N THR A 193 8.52 6.80 6.93
CA THR A 193 8.55 6.83 8.39
C THR A 193 9.88 6.28 8.98
N ASP A 194 9.93 6.18 10.31
CA ASP A 194 11.01 5.49 11.05
C ASP A 194 10.66 4.01 11.37
N LEU A 195 9.55 3.48 10.82
CA LEU A 195 9.06 2.12 11.04
C LEU A 195 9.82 1.09 10.20
N VAL A 196 9.37 -0.17 10.24
CA VAL A 196 10.04 -1.29 9.59
C VAL A 196 9.06 -2.08 8.75
N ASP A 197 9.35 -2.09 7.46
CA ASP A 197 8.83 -3.03 6.47
C ASP A 197 9.96 -3.99 6.05
N GLU A 198 10.03 -5.23 6.58
CA GLU A 198 11.10 -6.17 6.17
C GLU A 198 10.82 -6.85 4.82
N ASP A 199 9.56 -7.04 4.44
CA ASP A 199 9.14 -7.68 3.19
C ASP A 199 8.92 -6.73 2.00
N GLN A 200 8.93 -5.41 2.23
CA GLN A 200 8.59 -4.38 1.24
C GLN A 200 7.21 -4.64 0.66
N ASP A 201 6.20 -4.80 1.51
CA ASP A 201 4.79 -4.89 1.08
C ASP A 201 3.97 -3.63 1.36
N GLY A 202 4.62 -2.56 1.84
CA GLY A 202 3.96 -1.31 2.19
C GLY A 202 3.31 -1.33 3.56
N GLN A 203 3.24 -2.50 4.21
CA GLN A 203 2.57 -2.65 5.49
C GLN A 203 3.53 -2.78 6.65
N VAL A 204 3.06 -2.41 7.84
CA VAL A 204 3.84 -2.50 9.06
C VAL A 204 3.97 -3.96 9.53
N ASP A 205 5.22 -4.39 9.57
CA ASP A 205 5.62 -5.76 9.87
C ASP A 205 5.50 -6.11 11.39
N VAL A 206 5.33 -5.06 12.20
CA VAL A 206 5.13 -5.13 13.65
C VAL A 206 3.76 -4.57 14.01
N GLN A 207 2.77 -5.47 14.07
CA GLN A 207 1.40 -5.12 14.45
C GLN A 207 1.29 -4.15 15.64
N GLY A 208 0.63 -3.01 15.40
CA GLY A 208 0.36 -1.94 16.35
C GLY A 208 1.53 -1.00 16.64
N ASP A 209 2.60 -1.04 15.83
CA ASP A 209 3.59 0.04 15.80
C ASP A 209 3.02 1.17 14.95
N LEU A 210 2.48 2.22 15.58
CA LEU A 210 1.95 3.41 14.90
C LEU A 210 2.95 4.57 14.93
N ALA A 211 3.04 5.26 13.80
CA ALA A 211 3.65 6.55 13.63
C ALA A 211 2.60 7.65 13.84
N ASP A 212 2.96 8.65 14.63
CA ASP A 212 2.14 9.80 14.99
C ASP A 212 2.99 11.06 14.87
N ASN A 213 2.36 12.23 14.76
CA ASN A 213 2.97 13.56 14.69
C ASN A 213 4.24 13.84 15.53
N SER A 214 4.50 13.11 16.63
CA SER A 214 5.76 13.25 17.38
C SER A 214 6.97 12.50 16.79
N ASN A 215 6.72 11.54 15.90
CA ASN A 215 7.70 10.64 15.29
C ASN A 215 7.67 10.63 13.74
N LEU A 216 6.70 11.29 13.10
CA LEU A 216 6.68 11.46 11.65
C LEU A 216 7.85 12.35 11.16
N PRO A 217 8.62 11.89 10.15
CA PRO A 217 9.67 12.68 9.51
C PRO A 217 9.13 13.93 8.77
N ASP A 218 9.96 14.97 8.74
CA ASP A 218 9.80 16.25 8.02
C ASP A 218 11.24 16.75 7.76
N GLU A 219 11.87 16.27 6.68
CA GLU A 219 13.28 16.52 6.38
C GLU A 219 13.55 18.01 6.10
N ASP A 220 12.53 18.69 5.58
CA ASP A 220 12.54 20.02 5.01
C ASP A 220 12.27 21.14 6.07
N GLU A 221 11.61 20.77 7.18
CA GLU A 221 11.11 21.61 8.28
C GLU A 221 10.05 22.64 7.85
N ASP A 222 9.21 22.35 6.85
CA ASP A 222 8.09 23.23 6.46
C ASP A 222 6.75 22.92 7.15
N GLY A 223 6.68 21.76 7.81
CA GLY A 223 5.53 21.30 8.58
C GLY A 223 4.51 20.48 7.80
N ILE A 224 4.86 20.01 6.61
CA ILE A 224 4.27 18.85 5.95
C ILE A 224 5.18 17.65 6.30
N ALA A 225 4.59 16.47 6.51
CA ALA A 225 5.35 15.26 6.79
C ALA A 225 5.86 14.65 5.48
N ASP A 226 6.96 13.91 5.55
CA ASP A 226 7.65 13.40 4.35
C ASP A 226 6.71 12.52 3.47
N TYR A 227 5.84 11.68 4.07
CA TYR A 227 4.84 10.83 3.38
C TYR A 227 3.76 11.59 2.56
N LEU A 228 3.70 12.93 2.70
CA LEU A 228 2.78 13.79 1.94
C LEU A 228 3.52 14.72 0.98
N GLU A 229 4.82 14.51 0.79
CA GLU A 229 5.70 15.34 -0.01
C GLU A 229 6.43 14.54 -1.08
N PRO A 230 6.22 14.79 -2.38
CA PRO A 230 6.81 13.98 -3.44
C PRO A 230 8.33 14.19 -3.50
N ASN A 231 9.05 13.39 -2.74
CA ASN A 231 10.42 13.62 -2.29
C ASN A 231 11.38 12.47 -2.67
N ASN A 232 10.87 11.40 -3.28
CA ASN A 232 11.59 10.19 -3.58
C ASN A 232 12.92 10.47 -4.30
N PRO A 233 14.06 10.27 -3.60
CA PRO A 233 15.37 10.63 -4.12
C PRO A 233 15.84 9.68 -5.23
N SER A 234 15.14 8.57 -5.43
CA SER A 234 15.43 7.55 -6.44
C SER A 234 14.73 7.81 -7.78
N LEU A 235 13.82 8.79 -7.85
CA LEU A 235 13.10 9.15 -9.07
C LEU A 235 14.05 9.50 -10.23
N THR A 236 13.89 8.76 -11.32
CA THR A 236 14.68 8.95 -12.54
C THR A 236 13.86 9.68 -13.59
N PRO A 237 14.48 10.40 -14.55
CA PRO A 237 13.74 11.07 -15.65
C PRO A 237 12.95 10.16 -16.61
N ILE A 238 12.89 8.86 -16.33
CA ILE A 238 12.06 7.89 -17.04
C ILE A 238 10.78 7.59 -16.24
N LEU A 239 10.88 7.64 -14.91
CA LEU A 239 9.80 7.45 -13.96
C LEU A 239 9.08 8.77 -13.71
N ASP A 240 9.82 9.87 -13.57
CA ASP A 240 9.28 11.24 -13.52
C ASP A 240 9.78 12.01 -14.76
N SER A 241 9.02 11.95 -15.85
CA SER A 241 9.40 12.59 -17.12
C SER A 241 9.16 14.09 -17.13
N ASP A 242 8.24 14.58 -16.32
CA ASP A 242 7.79 15.98 -16.34
C ASP A 242 8.41 16.84 -15.22
N GLY A 243 8.98 16.19 -14.21
CA GLY A 243 9.81 16.75 -13.16
C GLY A 243 9.01 17.25 -11.97
N ASP A 244 7.81 16.71 -11.72
CA ASP A 244 6.93 17.16 -10.64
C ASP A 244 7.11 16.38 -9.33
N GLY A 245 7.85 15.28 -9.35
CA GLY A 245 8.12 14.45 -8.18
C GLY A 245 7.18 13.26 -8.03
N VAL A 246 6.15 13.15 -8.88
CA VAL A 246 5.21 12.02 -8.89
C VAL A 246 5.64 11.01 -9.94
N VAL A 247 5.35 9.72 -9.75
CA VAL A 247 5.65 8.72 -10.78
C VAL A 247 4.69 8.85 -11.97
N ASP A 248 5.23 8.98 -13.19
CA ASP A 248 4.44 8.84 -14.41
C ASP A 248 4.05 7.37 -14.62
N GLY A 249 2.75 7.04 -14.61
CA GLY A 249 2.34 5.67 -14.89
C GLY A 249 0.84 5.44 -14.98
N ASP A 250 0.49 4.17 -15.19
CA ASP A 250 -0.81 3.62 -14.79
C ASP A 250 -0.48 2.78 -13.54
N ASP A 251 -1.23 2.96 -12.44
CA ASP A 251 -1.34 2.03 -11.32
C ASP A 251 -2.63 1.20 -11.53
N SER A 252 -2.50 -0.12 -11.54
CA SER A 252 -3.60 -1.05 -11.80
C SER A 252 -4.34 -1.49 -10.54
N ASP A 253 -3.72 -1.28 -9.37
CA ASP A 253 -4.01 -1.84 -8.06
C ASP A 253 -4.66 -0.80 -7.17
N GLY A 254 -4.20 0.45 -7.31
CA GLY A 254 -4.50 1.53 -6.38
C GLY A 254 -3.76 1.35 -5.06
N ASP A 255 -2.51 0.86 -5.10
CA ASP A 255 -1.64 0.76 -3.93
C ASP A 255 -0.53 1.82 -3.95
N GLY A 256 -0.71 2.86 -4.79
CA GLY A 256 0.16 4.01 -4.85
C GLY A 256 1.49 3.74 -5.57
N ILE A 257 1.67 2.54 -6.14
CA ILE A 257 2.85 2.21 -6.93
C ILE A 257 2.47 1.93 -8.38
N VAL A 258 3.01 2.74 -9.29
CA VAL A 258 2.74 2.49 -10.71
C VAL A 258 3.29 1.14 -11.19
N ASP A 259 2.52 0.46 -12.07
CA ASP A 259 2.80 -0.84 -12.73
C ASP A 259 4.26 -1.06 -13.22
N ASP A 260 4.96 0.04 -13.52
CA ASP A 260 6.30 0.03 -14.09
C ASP A 260 7.42 -0.12 -13.04
N VAL A 261 7.13 0.14 -11.77
CA VAL A 261 8.04 -0.01 -10.61
C VAL A 261 7.52 -0.96 -9.53
N ASP A 262 6.23 -1.26 -9.57
CA ASP A 262 5.53 -2.32 -8.85
C ASP A 262 5.98 -3.74 -9.31
N ASP A 263 6.21 -4.63 -8.35
CA ASP A 263 6.66 -6.01 -8.55
C ASP A 263 5.48 -7.02 -8.70
N LEU A 264 4.25 -6.63 -8.29
CA LEU A 264 2.96 -7.32 -8.23
C LEU A 264 1.76 -6.43 -8.68
N PRO A 265 1.70 -5.97 -9.96
CA PRO A 265 0.68 -5.05 -10.48
C PRO A 265 -0.72 -5.66 -10.69
N GLY A 266 -1.27 -6.21 -9.63
CA GLY A 266 -2.60 -6.75 -9.49
C GLY A 266 -2.87 -7.37 -8.10
N GLU A 267 -2.02 -7.11 -7.11
CA GLU A 267 -2.21 -7.38 -5.67
C GLU A 267 -1.92 -6.07 -4.89
N PHE A 268 -2.90 -5.57 -4.12
CA PHE A 268 -2.74 -4.41 -3.21
C PHE A 268 -1.62 -4.69 -2.20
N GLY A 269 -0.67 -3.76 -2.08
CA GLY A 269 0.50 -3.90 -1.22
C GLY A 269 1.63 -4.62 -1.94
N ASP A 270 2.45 -3.86 -2.67
CA ASP A 270 3.88 -4.07 -2.64
C ASP A 270 4.63 -2.77 -2.45
N GLY A 271 5.92 -2.82 -2.12
CA GLY A 271 6.83 -1.69 -2.19
C GLY A 271 7.65 -1.81 -3.47
N PRO A 272 8.17 -0.71 -4.06
CA PRO A 272 9.06 -0.81 -5.20
C PRO A 272 10.38 -1.31 -4.64
N THR A 273 10.59 -2.65 -4.60
CA THR A 273 11.75 -3.28 -3.97
C THR A 273 12.96 -2.40 -4.15
N GLU A 274 13.43 -1.76 -3.08
CA GLU A 274 14.46 -0.72 -3.09
C GLU A 274 15.57 -1.19 -4.02
N VAL A 275 15.57 -0.70 -5.27
CA VAL A 275 16.09 -1.41 -6.47
C VAL A 275 17.18 -2.38 -6.08
N ALA A 276 16.82 -3.64 -5.77
CA ALA A 276 17.73 -4.51 -5.00
C ALA A 276 19.07 -4.68 -5.73
N GLY A 277 20.02 -3.85 -5.32
CA GLY A 277 21.24 -3.55 -6.03
C GLY A 277 21.06 -2.60 -7.23
N GLU A 278 21.83 -1.48 -7.20
CA GLU A 278 22.40 -0.89 -8.41
C GLU A 278 22.66 -2.01 -9.42
N THR A 279 22.22 -1.86 -10.68
CA THR A 279 22.47 -2.82 -11.77
C THR A 279 23.97 -2.89 -12.01
N SER A 280 24.64 -3.62 -11.13
CA SER A 280 26.07 -3.61 -10.94
C SER A 280 26.55 -4.93 -11.47
N ILE A 281 27.25 -4.84 -12.60
CA ILE A 281 27.71 -6.03 -13.27
C ILE A 281 28.92 -6.55 -12.49
N ALA A 282 28.70 -7.60 -11.69
CA ALA A 282 29.75 -8.26 -10.95
C ALA A 282 30.88 -8.69 -11.91
N ASN A 283 32.13 -8.68 -11.44
CA ASN A 283 33.26 -9.12 -12.25
C ASN A 283 33.71 -10.54 -11.87
N SER A 284 32.95 -11.28 -11.06
CA SER A 284 33.27 -12.65 -10.66
C SER A 284 32.09 -13.45 -10.14
N PHE A 285 32.12 -14.78 -10.31
CA PHE A 285 31.18 -15.72 -9.69
C PHE A 285 31.86 -17.11 -9.48
N THR A 286 31.27 -17.95 -8.63
CA THR A 286 31.85 -19.23 -8.14
C THR A 286 30.91 -20.41 -8.34
N PRO A 287 30.77 -20.96 -9.56
CA PRO A 287 29.92 -22.12 -9.87
C PRO A 287 30.48 -23.43 -9.29
N ASN A 288 30.35 -23.61 -7.97
CA ASN A 288 30.86 -24.73 -7.17
C ASN A 288 29.74 -25.58 -6.54
N ASP A 289 28.48 -25.26 -6.84
CA ASP A 289 27.27 -25.95 -6.40
C ASP A 289 27.07 -25.85 -4.87
N ASP A 290 27.49 -24.73 -4.24
CA ASP A 290 27.33 -24.45 -2.80
C ASP A 290 26.11 -23.58 -2.45
N GLY A 291 25.36 -23.13 -3.46
CA GLY A 291 24.19 -22.27 -3.34
C GLY A 291 24.49 -20.78 -3.37
N THR A 292 25.77 -20.37 -3.38
CA THR A 292 26.17 -18.96 -3.35
C THR A 292 26.97 -18.59 -4.60
N ASN A 293 26.53 -17.56 -5.34
CA ASN A 293 27.19 -17.08 -6.56
C ASN A 293 27.45 -18.19 -7.60
N ASP A 294 26.54 -19.17 -7.69
CA ASP A 294 26.65 -20.29 -8.62
C ASP A 294 26.37 -19.89 -10.08
N THR A 295 25.67 -18.78 -10.27
CA THR A 295 25.38 -18.18 -11.58
C THR A 295 25.86 -16.74 -11.65
N PHE A 296 26.20 -16.32 -12.86
CA PHE A 296 26.48 -14.92 -13.16
C PHE A 296 25.16 -14.18 -13.39
N VAL A 297 24.65 -13.56 -12.32
CA VAL A 297 23.41 -12.77 -12.30
C VAL A 297 23.76 -11.29 -12.47
N ILE A 298 22.92 -10.57 -13.23
CA ILE A 298 22.89 -9.11 -13.24
C ILE A 298 21.52 -8.75 -12.68
N PRO A 299 21.43 -8.21 -11.45
CA PRO A 299 20.16 -7.89 -10.83
C PRO A 299 19.30 -6.96 -11.71
N ASN A 300 18.01 -7.27 -11.79
CA ASN A 300 16.93 -6.45 -12.33
C ASN A 300 17.12 -6.04 -13.81
N LEU A 301 17.86 -6.84 -14.59
CA LEU A 301 18.16 -6.52 -15.98
C LEU A 301 16.95 -6.74 -16.90
N GLU A 302 16.10 -7.71 -16.57
CA GLU A 302 14.83 -8.02 -17.22
C GLU A 302 13.83 -6.86 -17.09
N LEU A 303 13.82 -6.17 -15.96
CA LEU A 303 12.99 -4.99 -15.72
C LEU A 303 13.51 -3.79 -16.51
N LYS A 304 14.82 -3.49 -16.37
CA LYS A 304 15.45 -2.32 -17.02
C LYS A 304 15.62 -2.45 -18.54
N ALA A 305 15.75 -3.67 -19.04
CA ALA A 305 15.94 -3.91 -20.47
C ALA A 305 15.28 -5.23 -20.89
N PRO A 306 13.94 -5.29 -20.98
CA PRO A 306 13.20 -6.54 -21.19
C PRO A 306 13.55 -7.24 -22.50
N ASN A 307 14.16 -6.54 -23.46
CA ASN A 307 14.59 -7.12 -24.73
C ASN A 307 16.11 -7.38 -24.81
N PHE A 308 16.82 -7.40 -23.69
CA PHE A 308 18.27 -7.48 -23.67
C PHE A 308 18.82 -8.76 -24.31
N SER A 309 20.08 -8.69 -24.74
CA SER A 309 20.83 -9.83 -25.22
C SER A 309 22.21 -9.86 -24.59
N MET A 310 22.68 -11.04 -24.19
CA MET A 310 23.98 -11.22 -23.55
C MET A 310 24.79 -12.31 -24.23
N GLU A 311 26.03 -11.99 -24.56
CA GLU A 311 27.04 -12.94 -25.04
C GLU A 311 28.24 -12.96 -24.10
N ILE A 312 28.71 -14.15 -23.73
CA ILE A 312 29.97 -14.32 -22.98
C ILE A 312 30.95 -15.10 -23.83
N ARG A 313 32.19 -14.60 -23.89
CA ARG A 313 33.27 -15.11 -24.75
C ARG A 313 34.49 -15.45 -23.92
N ASN A 314 35.21 -16.50 -24.33
CA ASN A 314 36.52 -16.82 -23.76
C ASN A 314 37.61 -15.88 -24.29
N ARG A 315 38.82 -15.95 -23.70
CA ARG A 315 40.00 -15.14 -24.08
C ARG A 315 40.42 -15.24 -25.57
N TYR A 316 39.90 -16.22 -26.31
CA TYR A 316 40.17 -16.43 -27.73
C TYR A 316 39.03 -15.91 -28.63
N GLY A 317 38.00 -15.31 -28.05
CA GLY A 317 36.84 -14.74 -28.75
C GLY A 317 35.72 -15.73 -29.05
N ASN A 318 35.82 -16.99 -28.62
CA ASN A 318 34.77 -17.98 -28.82
C ASN A 318 33.62 -17.76 -27.83
N ILE A 319 32.40 -17.75 -28.34
CA ILE A 319 31.17 -17.67 -27.52
C ILE A 319 31.06 -18.94 -26.68
N VAL A 320 30.92 -18.76 -25.38
CA VAL A 320 30.65 -19.84 -24.42
C VAL A 320 29.23 -19.79 -23.89
N TYR A 321 28.60 -18.61 -23.87
CA TYR A 321 27.20 -18.42 -23.48
C TYR A 321 26.56 -17.34 -24.37
N GLU A 322 25.30 -17.54 -24.70
CA GLU A 322 24.48 -16.65 -25.51
C GLU A 322 23.04 -16.73 -24.97
N TYR A 323 22.40 -15.58 -24.80
CA TYR A 323 21.04 -15.45 -24.31
C TYR A 323 20.37 -14.21 -24.90
N GLN A 324 19.07 -14.32 -25.11
CA GLN A 324 18.18 -13.28 -25.59
C GLN A 324 16.92 -13.35 -24.73
N HIS A 325 16.59 -12.27 -24.04
CA HIS A 325 15.34 -12.12 -23.33
C HIS A 325 14.20 -11.84 -24.32
N ASP A 326 12.99 -12.30 -24.03
CA ASP A 326 11.85 -12.28 -24.96
C ASP A 326 10.89 -11.10 -24.75
N GLY A 327 11.20 -10.19 -23.82
CA GLY A 327 10.39 -9.02 -23.51
C GLY A 327 9.49 -9.19 -22.28
N ASP A 328 9.33 -10.40 -21.77
CA ASP A 328 8.40 -10.70 -20.69
C ASP A 328 9.06 -10.50 -19.31
N LYS A 329 8.78 -9.35 -18.66
CA LYS A 329 9.41 -8.93 -17.40
C LYS A 329 9.30 -10.01 -16.29
N THR A 330 8.22 -10.79 -16.28
CA THR A 330 7.94 -11.85 -15.28
C THR A 330 8.86 -13.09 -15.39
N LYS A 331 9.64 -13.23 -16.48
CA LYS A 331 10.49 -14.42 -16.67
C LYS A 331 11.90 -14.17 -16.19
N THR A 332 12.32 -14.91 -15.17
CA THR A 332 13.73 -14.92 -14.74
C THR A 332 14.69 -15.27 -15.89
N PRO A 333 15.70 -14.44 -16.19
CA PRO A 333 16.67 -14.74 -17.22
C PRO A 333 17.49 -16.00 -16.93
N ARG A 334 17.87 -16.72 -17.98
CA ARG A 334 18.71 -17.93 -17.85
C ARG A 334 20.18 -17.55 -17.64
N TRP A 335 20.56 -17.18 -16.43
CA TRP A 335 21.93 -16.76 -16.08
C TRP A 335 23.02 -17.80 -16.37
N TRP A 336 24.27 -17.34 -16.52
CA TRP A 336 25.38 -18.21 -16.88
C TRP A 336 25.94 -18.96 -15.67
N ASP A 337 25.82 -20.28 -15.69
CA ASP A 337 26.27 -21.25 -14.67
C ASP A 337 27.71 -21.76 -14.85
N GLY A 338 28.47 -21.17 -15.79
CA GLY A 338 29.81 -21.63 -16.12
C GLY A 338 29.86 -22.88 -17.01
N TYR A 339 28.75 -23.31 -17.62
CA TYR A 339 28.74 -24.30 -18.69
C TYR A 339 28.73 -23.66 -20.07
N SER A 340 29.30 -24.34 -21.07
CA SER A 340 29.27 -23.83 -22.45
C SER A 340 27.97 -24.21 -23.17
N SER A 341 27.22 -23.21 -23.64
CA SER A 341 26.03 -23.37 -24.49
C SER A 341 26.27 -23.01 -25.98
N GLY A 342 27.53 -22.80 -26.39
CA GLY A 342 27.88 -22.39 -27.75
C GLY A 342 27.72 -23.49 -28.82
N ARG A 343 27.39 -23.09 -30.06
CA ARG A 343 27.02 -23.97 -31.20
C ARG A 343 28.06 -25.06 -31.62
N MET A 344 29.24 -25.13 -31.02
CA MET A 344 30.27 -26.15 -31.32
C MET A 344 30.48 -27.20 -30.23
N THR A 345 29.81 -27.10 -29.09
CA THR A 345 29.83 -28.13 -28.04
C THR A 345 28.52 -28.93 -28.07
N ILE A 346 28.65 -30.24 -28.20
CA ILE A 346 27.55 -31.19 -28.16
C ILE A 346 26.99 -31.17 -26.73
N GLN A 347 25.84 -30.51 -26.53
CA GLN A 347 25.08 -30.41 -25.28
C GLN A 347 25.82 -29.71 -24.13
N GLY A 348 25.14 -28.81 -23.41
CA GLY A 348 25.65 -28.01 -22.29
C GLY A 348 26.09 -28.82 -21.06
N THR A 349 27.12 -29.65 -21.24
CA THR A 349 27.60 -30.64 -20.26
C THR A 349 29.07 -30.43 -19.89
N GLU A 350 29.78 -29.54 -20.58
CA GLU A 350 31.17 -29.22 -20.26
C GLU A 350 31.27 -27.87 -19.54
N LYS A 351 31.64 -27.95 -18.26
CA LYS A 351 32.08 -26.83 -17.43
C LYS A 351 33.26 -26.13 -18.13
N VAL A 352 33.17 -24.82 -18.36
CA VAL A 352 34.30 -24.08 -18.94
C VAL A 352 35.46 -23.98 -17.94
N PRO A 353 36.72 -23.81 -18.40
CA PRO A 353 37.87 -23.68 -17.50
C PRO A 353 37.79 -22.45 -16.59
N VAL A 354 38.36 -22.54 -15.38
CA VAL A 354 38.62 -21.38 -14.51
C VAL A 354 39.44 -20.32 -15.26
N GLY A 355 39.04 -19.06 -15.14
CA GLY A 355 39.75 -17.94 -15.76
C GLY A 355 38.82 -16.78 -16.14
N THR A 356 39.41 -15.82 -16.85
CA THR A 356 38.72 -14.60 -17.29
C THR A 356 37.99 -14.82 -18.62
N TYR A 357 36.75 -14.34 -18.64
CA TYR A 357 35.83 -14.26 -19.76
C TYR A 357 35.44 -12.81 -20.00
N PHE A 358 34.80 -12.53 -21.12
CA PHE A 358 34.35 -11.18 -21.49
C PHE A 358 32.89 -11.23 -21.91
N TYR A 359 32.09 -10.28 -21.43
CA TYR A 359 30.69 -10.16 -21.84
C TYR A 359 30.49 -9.00 -22.81
N VAL A 360 29.46 -9.15 -23.64
CA VAL A 360 28.82 -8.08 -24.39
C VAL A 360 27.33 -8.15 -24.02
N LEU A 361 26.84 -7.08 -23.41
CA LEU A 361 25.46 -6.88 -23.04
C LEU A 361 24.87 -5.80 -23.95
N LYS A 362 23.75 -6.11 -24.59
CA LYS A 362 22.99 -5.14 -25.38
C LYS A 362 21.62 -4.99 -24.76
N TYR A 363 21.26 -3.77 -24.38
CA TYR A 363 19.97 -3.46 -23.77
C TYR A 363 18.83 -3.51 -24.80
N ASN A 364 19.13 -3.25 -26.08
CA ASN A 364 18.18 -3.27 -27.20
C ASN A 364 16.98 -2.32 -27.03
N ASP A 365 17.11 -1.29 -26.20
CA ASP A 365 16.13 -0.22 -25.95
C ASP A 365 16.21 0.95 -26.95
N GLY A 366 17.27 0.99 -27.77
CA GLY A 366 17.53 2.06 -28.73
C GLY A 366 18.07 3.36 -28.11
N LYS A 367 18.27 3.39 -26.79
CA LYS A 367 18.75 4.56 -26.02
C LYS A 367 20.10 4.28 -25.37
N THR A 368 20.29 3.11 -24.76
CA THR A 368 21.46 2.75 -23.97
C THR A 368 22.57 2.14 -24.84
N GLU A 369 23.82 2.55 -24.61
CA GLU A 369 24.96 1.97 -25.30
C GLU A 369 25.27 0.54 -24.83
N ASP A 370 25.71 -0.31 -25.75
CA ASP A 370 26.15 -1.68 -25.45
C ASP A 370 27.23 -1.69 -24.34
N ALA A 371 27.01 -2.46 -23.28
CA ALA A 371 27.98 -2.63 -22.20
C ALA A 371 28.94 -3.79 -22.49
N THR A 372 30.22 -3.61 -22.14
CA THR A 372 31.22 -4.68 -22.25
C THR A 372 32.13 -4.69 -21.02
N GLY A 373 32.52 -5.88 -20.59
CA GLY A 373 33.38 -6.04 -19.42
C GLY A 373 33.98 -7.43 -19.32
N TRP A 374 34.51 -7.76 -18.15
CA TRP A 374 35.19 -9.03 -17.91
C TRP A 374 34.58 -9.76 -16.71
N ILE A 375 34.62 -11.08 -16.73
CA ILE A 375 34.09 -11.95 -15.67
C ILE A 375 35.18 -12.94 -15.30
N TYR A 376 35.51 -13.04 -14.02
CA TYR A 376 36.41 -14.05 -13.50
C TYR A 376 35.60 -15.22 -12.92
N LEU A 377 35.65 -16.37 -13.58
CA LEU A 377 35.05 -17.61 -13.09
C LEU A 377 36.08 -18.36 -12.24
N ASN A 378 35.70 -18.66 -11.00
CA ASN A 378 36.44 -19.54 -10.09
C ASN A 378 35.57 -20.70 -9.59
N ARG A 379 36.12 -21.74 -8.97
CA ARG A 379 35.34 -22.86 -8.39
C ARG A 379 36.00 -23.43 -7.16
#